data_AF-A0A2E6W5P2-F1
#
_entry.id   AF-A0A2E6W5P2-F1
#
_cell.length_a   1.000
_cell.length_b   1.000
_cell.length_c   1.000
_cell.angle_alpha   90.00
_cell.angle_beta   90.00
_cell.angle_gamma   90.00
#
_symmetry.space_group_name_H-M   'P 1'
#
loop_
_entity.id
_entity.type
_entity.pdbx_description
1 polymer ?
#
loop_
_entity_poly.entity_id
_entity_poly.type
_entity_poly.pdbx_seq_one_letter_code
_entity_poly.pdbx_strand_id
1 'polypeptide(L)'
;MSQVEHVLWPRNVVRWRSRRGILELDLILMPFFDAYYHHLTPDQRHLHQWLLSQADADLQKWIFRKDRDPDLDPLHLSWIDFVSESVPSPII
;
A
#
# COMPACT_ATOMS: atom_id res chain seq x y z
N MET A 1 -18.42 -16.17 -14.56
CA MET A 1 -17.28 -15.71 -13.74
C MET A 1 -17.40 -14.21 -13.65
N SER A 2 -18.16 -13.73 -12.67
CA SER A 2 -18.58 -12.33 -12.55
C SER A 2 -17.34 -11.46 -12.36
N GLN A 3 -17.01 -10.70 -13.41
CA GLN A 3 -15.98 -9.68 -13.37
C GLN A 3 -16.47 -8.61 -12.40
N VAL A 4 -16.06 -8.70 -11.13
CA VAL A 4 -16.36 -7.69 -10.13
C VAL A 4 -15.66 -6.44 -10.64
N GLU A 5 -16.41 -5.45 -11.12
CA GLU A 5 -15.85 -4.13 -11.38
C GLU A 5 -15.30 -3.63 -10.04
N HIS A 6 -13.99 -3.76 -9.84
CA HIS A 6 -13.34 -3.18 -8.67
C HIS A 6 -13.38 -1.68 -8.84
N VAL A 7 -14.46 -1.08 -8.33
CA VAL A 7 -14.63 0.37 -8.30
C VAL A 7 -13.49 0.95 -7.46
N LEU A 8 -12.62 1.70 -8.11
CA LEU A 8 -11.53 2.40 -7.45
C LEU A 8 -12.11 3.41 -6.46
N TRP A 9 -11.60 3.40 -5.23
CA TRP A 9 -11.93 4.43 -4.26
C TRP A 9 -11.57 5.82 -4.78
N PRO A 10 -12.38 6.85 -4.44
CA PRO A 10 -12.03 8.22 -4.79
C PRO A 10 -10.78 8.66 -4.01
N ARG A 11 -10.02 9.58 -4.61
CA ARG A 11 -8.70 10.01 -4.12
C ARG A 11 -8.69 10.44 -2.64
N ASN A 12 -9.74 11.10 -2.18
CA ASN A 12 -9.87 11.54 -0.78
C ASN A 12 -9.99 10.36 0.20
N VAL A 13 -10.68 9.29 -0.21
CA VAL A 13 -10.82 8.06 0.61
C VAL A 13 -9.49 7.33 0.68
N VAL A 14 -8.75 7.26 -0.42
CA VAL A 14 -7.41 6.66 -0.43
C VAL A 14 -6.47 7.44 0.49
N ARG A 15 -6.43 8.77 0.36
CA ARG A 15 -5.65 9.63 1.25
C ARG A 15 -5.98 9.41 2.73
N TRP A 16 -7.27 9.28 3.04
CA TRP A 16 -7.72 9.05 4.40
C TRP A 16 -7.29 7.66 4.92
N ARG A 17 -7.40 6.61 4.09
CA ARG A 17 -6.95 5.24 4.44
C ARG A 17 -5.44 5.07 4.50
N SER A 18 -4.67 5.97 3.88
CA SER A 18 -3.22 6.04 4.05
C SER A 18 -2.80 6.51 5.45
N ARG A 19 -3.72 7.10 6.24
CA ARG A 19 -3.48 7.46 7.64
C ARG A 19 -3.81 6.27 8.54
N ARG A 20 -2.87 5.90 9.41
CA ARG A 20 -2.86 4.72 10.27
C ARG A 20 -2.63 5.11 11.72
N GLY A 21 -2.88 4.16 12.62
CA GLY A 21 -2.62 4.36 14.05
C GLY A 21 -1.13 4.25 14.43
N ILE A 22 -0.29 3.82 13.49
CA ILE A 22 1.14 3.54 13.67
C ILE A 22 1.94 4.57 12.86
N LEU A 23 2.80 5.34 13.55
CA LEU A 23 3.56 6.45 12.96
C LEU A 23 4.45 5.98 11.80
N GLU A 24 5.06 4.82 11.94
CA GLU A 24 5.96 4.26 10.93
C GLU A 24 5.22 4.04 9.61
N LEU A 25 3.99 3.51 9.66
CA LEU A 25 3.16 3.32 8.45
C LEU A 25 2.75 4.65 7.84
N ASP A 26 2.42 5.65 8.66
CA ASP A 26 2.10 7.00 8.18
C ASP A 26 3.26 7.62 7.42
N LEU A 27 4.50 7.43 7.89
CA LEU A 27 5.70 7.96 7.26
C LEU A 27 6.02 7.33 5.89
N ILE A 28 5.39 6.20 5.54
CA ILE A 28 5.55 5.56 4.24
C ILE A 28 4.31 5.80 3.37
N LEU A 29 3.13 5.46 3.87
CA LEU A 29 1.90 5.47 3.08
C LEU A 29 1.43 6.88 2.69
N MET A 30 1.61 7.88 3.56
CA MET A 30 1.22 9.25 3.23
C MET A 30 2.17 9.90 2.20
N PRO A 31 3.51 9.88 2.37
CA PRO A 31 4.43 10.40 1.37
C PRO A 31 4.33 9.65 0.03
N PHE A 32 4.17 8.32 0.06
CA PHE A 32 3.94 7.55 -1.14
C PHE A 32 2.68 8.02 -1.87
N PHE A 33 1.58 8.19 -1.14
CA PHE A 33 0.33 8.66 -1.71
C PHE A 33 0.47 10.05 -2.35
N ASP A 34 1.10 10.99 -1.65
CA ASP A 34 1.21 12.37 -2.14
C ASP A 34 2.14 12.48 -3.37
N ALA A 35 3.20 11.66 -3.47
CA ALA A 35 4.16 11.70 -4.58
C ALA A 35 3.79 10.80 -5.78
N TYR A 36 3.31 9.58 -5.54
CA TYR A 36 3.21 8.55 -6.57
C TYR A 36 1.77 8.25 -6.99
N TYR A 37 0.77 8.40 -6.10
CA TYR A 37 -0.60 7.92 -6.36
C TYR A 37 -1.24 8.50 -7.64
N HIS A 38 -0.94 9.76 -7.97
CA HIS A 38 -1.47 10.40 -9.18
C HIS A 38 -0.98 9.74 -10.47
N HIS A 39 0.23 9.18 -10.46
CA HIS A 39 0.88 8.55 -11.62
C HIS A 39 0.55 7.06 -11.77
N LEU A 40 -0.16 6.47 -10.80
CA LEU A 40 -0.48 5.05 -10.82
C LEU A 40 -1.53 4.71 -11.89
N THR A 41 -1.30 3.61 -12.59
CA THR A 41 -2.27 2.98 -13.49
C THR A 41 -3.48 2.44 -12.72
N PRO A 42 -4.62 2.16 -13.37
CA PRO A 42 -5.78 1.57 -12.70
C PRO A 42 -5.43 0.29 -11.90
N ASP A 43 -4.64 -0.61 -12.48
CA ASP A 43 -4.24 -1.87 -11.84
C ASP A 43 -3.37 -1.63 -10.61
N GLN A 44 -2.42 -0.68 -10.69
CA GLN A 44 -1.60 -0.29 -9.54
C GLN A 44 -2.45 0.37 -8.45
N ARG A 45 -3.49 1.13 -8.82
CA ARG A 45 -4.42 1.68 -7.83
C ARG A 45 -5.26 0.58 -7.19
N HIS A 46 -5.58 -0.51 -7.88
CA HIS A 46 -6.21 -1.69 -7.26
C HIS A 46 -5.27 -2.35 -6.25
N LEU A 47 -4.01 -2.59 -6.64
CA LEU A 47 -2.99 -3.15 -5.73
C LEU A 47 -2.77 -2.26 -4.50
N HIS A 48 -2.73 -0.94 -4.70
CA HIS A 48 -2.62 0.01 -3.61
C HIS A 48 -3.85 -0.01 -2.69
N GLN A 49 -5.06 -0.12 -3.25
CA GLN A 49 -6.27 -0.21 -2.43
C GLN A 49 -6.37 -1.53 -1.67
N TRP A 50 -5.94 -2.63 -2.28
CA TRP A 50 -5.78 -3.91 -1.61
C TRP A 50 -4.80 -3.80 -0.46
N LEU A 51 -3.66 -3.13 -0.67
CA LEU A 51 -2.66 -2.90 0.39
C LEU A 51 -3.29 -2.10 1.53
N LEU A 52 -4.03 -1.04 1.20
CA LEU A 52 -4.75 -0.24 2.18
C LEU A 52 -5.94 -0.96 2.83
N SER A 53 -6.38 -2.13 2.36
CA SER A 53 -7.40 -2.92 3.06
C SER A 53 -6.82 -3.90 4.08
N GLN A 54 -5.49 -4.03 4.16
CA GLN A 54 -4.83 -4.92 5.11
C GLN A 54 -4.74 -4.31 6.51
N ALA A 55 -4.59 -5.18 7.51
CA ALA A 55 -4.43 -4.79 8.90
C ALA A 55 -3.05 -4.16 9.15
N ASP A 56 -2.99 -3.25 10.11
CA ASP A 56 -1.76 -2.51 10.43
C ASP A 56 -0.61 -3.44 10.86
N ALA A 57 -0.92 -4.56 11.54
CA ALA A 57 0.07 -5.55 11.95
C ALA A 57 0.74 -6.26 10.74
N ASP A 58 -0.04 -6.60 9.73
CA ASP A 58 0.45 -7.26 8.52
C ASP A 58 1.27 -6.28 7.67
N LEU A 59 0.77 -5.05 7.51
CA LEU A 59 1.51 -3.97 6.84
C LEU A 59 2.85 -3.70 7.54
N GLN A 60 2.87 -3.66 8.86
CA GLN A 60 4.11 -3.44 9.62
C GLN A 60 5.09 -4.61 9.42
N LYS A 61 4.58 -5.84 9.45
CA LYS A 61 5.36 -7.06 9.23
C LYS A 61 5.99 -7.08 7.83
N TRP A 62 5.21 -6.76 6.80
CA TRP A 62 5.71 -6.76 5.43
C TRP A 62 6.63 -5.58 5.15
N ILE A 63 6.25 -4.35 5.49
CA ILE A 63 7.04 -3.17 5.11
C ILE A 63 8.35 -3.08 5.92
N PHE A 64 8.30 -3.23 7.25
CA PHE A 64 9.49 -3.00 8.09
C PHE A 64 10.29 -4.26 8.37
N ARG A 65 9.62 -5.38 8.69
CA ARG A 65 10.32 -6.62 9.07
C ARG A 65 10.76 -7.46 7.88
N LYS A 66 10.35 -7.08 6.67
CA LYS A 66 10.54 -7.84 5.44
C LYS A 66 10.06 -9.31 5.52
N ASP A 67 9.14 -9.58 6.44
CA ASP A 67 8.65 -10.94 6.72
C ASP A 67 7.41 -11.19 5.87
N ARG A 68 7.65 -11.56 4.60
CA ARG A 68 6.64 -11.74 3.55
C ARG A 68 5.78 -12.98 3.83
N ASP A 69 4.47 -12.86 3.64
CA ASP A 69 3.59 -14.03 3.67
C ASP A 69 3.87 -14.91 2.43
N PRO A 70 4.23 -16.20 2.57
CA PRO A 70 4.50 -17.09 1.45
C PRO A 70 3.27 -17.37 0.57
N ASP A 71 2.06 -17.16 1.10
CA ASP A 71 0.80 -17.40 0.39
C ASP A 71 0.31 -16.15 -0.37
N LEU A 72 0.99 -15.00 -0.23
CA LEU A 72 0.70 -13.81 -1.01
C LEU A 72 1.08 -13.99 -2.48
N ASP A 73 0.20 -13.52 -3.36
CA ASP A 73 0.48 -13.48 -4.80
C ASP A 73 1.73 -12.60 -5.08
N PRO A 74 2.67 -13.09 -5.91
CA PRO A 74 3.89 -12.37 -6.29
C PRO A 74 3.68 -10.91 -6.73
N LEU A 75 2.55 -10.59 -7.36
CA LEU A 75 2.22 -9.22 -7.76
C LEU A 75 2.04 -8.28 -6.55
N HIS A 76 1.41 -8.77 -5.48
CA HIS A 76 1.24 -8.01 -4.25
C HIS A 76 2.57 -7.85 -3.50
N LEU A 77 3.41 -8.89 -3.50
CA LEU A 77 4.76 -8.82 -2.92
C LEU A 77 5.61 -7.76 -3.64
N SER A 78 5.64 -7.79 -4.97
CA SER A 78 6.30 -6.77 -5.80
C SER A 78 5.78 -5.36 -5.53
N TRP A 79 4.46 -5.23 -5.34
CA TRP A 79 3.85 -3.93 -5.04
C TRP A 79 4.26 -3.41 -3.66
N ILE A 80 4.29 -4.27 -2.64
CA ILE A 80 4.76 -3.91 -1.29
C ILE A 80 6.21 -3.41 -1.34
N ASP A 81 7.08 -4.13 -2.06
CA ASP A 81 8.49 -3.76 -2.19
C ASP A 81 8.62 -2.41 -2.90
N PHE A 82 7.88 -2.20 -3.99
CA PHE A 82 7.85 -0.92 -4.68
C PHE A 82 7.42 0.25 -3.78
N VAL A 83 6.35 0.08 -3.00
CA VAL A 83 5.88 1.12 -2.06
C VAL A 83 6.95 1.40 -0.99
N SER A 84 7.56 0.35 -0.44
CA SER A 84 8.58 0.47 0.60
C SER A 84 9.88 1.11 0.11
N GLU A 85 10.25 0.92 -1.16
CA GLU A 85 11.47 1.48 -1.74
C GLU A 85 11.27 2.88 -2.33
N SER A 86 10.03 3.23 -2.70
CA SER A 86 9.68 4.54 -3.27
C SER A 86 9.76 5.68 -2.26
N VAL A 87 9.71 5.37 -0.97
CA VAL A 87 9.85 6.38 0.09
C VAL A 87 11.13 6.05 0.87
N PRO A 88 12.05 7.01 1.06
CA PRO A 88 13.21 6.76 1.90
C PRO A 88 12.72 6.37 3.30
N SER A 89 13.22 5.25 3.82
CA SER A 89 12.90 4.84 5.19
C SER A 89 13.10 6.04 6.11
N PRO A 90 12.08 6.45 6.88
CA PRO A 90 12.32 7.39 7.96
C PRO A 90 13.37 6.74 8.85
N ILE A 91 14.50 7.42 8.97
CA ILE A 91 15.70 6.95 9.63
C ILE A 91 15.33 6.45 11.03
N ILE A 92 15.62 5.18 11.31
CA ILE A 92 15.96 4.69 12.65
C ILE A 92 17.48 4.60 12.70
#